data_AF-A0A7Y5ZES5-F1
#
_entry.id   AF-A0A7Y5ZES5-F1
#
_cell.length_a   1.000
_cell.length_b   1.000
_cell.length_c   1.000
_cell.angle_alpha   90.00
_cell.angle_beta   90.00
_cell.angle_gamma   90.00
#
_symmetry.space_group_name_H-M   'P 1'
#
loop_
_entity.id
_entity.type
_entity.pdbx_description
1 polymer ?
#
loop_
_entity_poly.entity_id
_entity_poly.type
_entity_poly.pdbx_seq_one_letter_code
_entity_poly.pdbx_strand_id
1 'polypeptide(L)'
;MRRPLVQIGLGALVLAAGVLLLLTALGLAVSPALWAVVMACGGIVFGYVFFSDRQSWWAAIPSAALFGLAVGTLMDLDPDGLAQWTEVPVLALIGIGFWAVYLRDHRRWWAIIPGGILLTLSIVMALTAAIGGAGTGAVFLLGAAITFVLVAVLPGGGARRWWSWIPAGALAIAAAAVFAGTAEWLTVLNVIWPIVVIGAGALLIWRAVRRRAHPERAGSTEDAGHV
;
A
#
# COMPACT_ATOMS: atom_id res chain seq x y z
N MET A 1 11.58 31.79 23.85
CA MET A 1 10.31 32.45 24.28
C MET A 1 9.04 31.98 23.53
N ARG A 2 9.07 30.95 22.66
CA ARG A 2 7.92 30.61 21.76
C ARG A 2 7.12 29.35 22.14
N ARG A 3 7.58 28.56 23.11
CA ARG A 3 6.86 27.38 23.64
C ARG A 3 5.45 27.67 24.17
N PRO A 4 5.19 28.76 24.93
CA PRO A 4 3.83 28.99 25.44
C PRO A 4 2.83 29.30 24.33
N LEU A 5 3.23 29.98 23.24
CA LEU A 5 2.33 30.28 22.11
C LEU A 5 1.86 29.01 21.39
N VAL A 6 2.76 28.05 21.18
CA VAL A 6 2.39 26.75 20.57
C VAL A 6 1.46 25.97 21.49
N GLN A 7 1.72 25.97 22.81
CA GLN A 7 0.85 25.29 23.78
C GLN A 7 -0.54 25.92 23.84
N ILE A 8 -0.63 27.25 23.85
CA ILE A 8 -1.91 27.97 23.80
C ILE A 8 -2.63 27.67 22.48
N GLY A 9 -1.92 27.70 21.35
CA GLY A 9 -2.50 27.38 20.03
C GLY A 9 -3.05 25.95 19.97
N LEU A 10 -2.29 24.95 20.42
CA LEU A 10 -2.75 23.57 20.50
C LEU A 10 -3.91 23.40 21.48
N GLY A 11 -3.86 24.05 22.64
CA GLY A 11 -4.93 24.03 23.63
C GLY A 11 -6.23 24.63 23.09
N ALA A 12 -6.15 25.77 22.42
CA ALA A 12 -7.29 26.39 21.75
C ALA A 12 -7.86 25.48 20.64
N LEU A 13 -6.99 24.79 19.90
CA LEU A 13 -7.41 23.84 18.86
C LEU A 13 -8.17 22.65 19.43
N VAL A 14 -7.64 22.04 20.49
CA VAL A 14 -8.28 20.91 21.19
C VAL A 14 -9.61 21.34 21.80
N LEU A 15 -9.67 22.54 22.38
CA LEU A 15 -10.91 23.11 22.89
C LEU A 15 -11.95 23.29 21.77
N ALA A 16 -11.56 23.89 20.64
CA ALA A 16 -12.44 24.08 19.50
C ALA A 16 -12.96 22.75 18.94
N ALA A 17 -12.08 21.77 18.73
CA ALA A 17 -12.46 20.42 18.31
C ALA A 17 -13.42 19.76 19.30
N GLY A 18 -13.16 19.88 20.61
CA GLY A 18 -14.03 19.36 21.67
C GLY A 18 -15.43 20.00 21.66
N VAL A 19 -15.52 21.32 21.42
CA VAL A 19 -16.80 22.01 21.25
C VAL A 19 -17.54 21.48 20.02
N LEU A 20 -16.87 21.33 18.87
CA LEU A 20 -17.52 20.77 17.66
C LEU A 20 -18.04 19.35 17.91
N LEU A 21 -17.25 18.49 18.56
CA LEU A 21 -17.68 17.13 18.92
C LEU A 21 -18.87 17.14 19.86
N LEU A 22 -18.90 18.04 20.84
CA LEU A 22 -20.03 18.19 21.76
C LEU A 22 -21.30 18.61 21.01
N LEU A 23 -21.20 19.58 20.10
CA LEU A 23 -22.34 20.00 19.27
C LEU A 23 -22.88 18.82 18.44
N THR A 24 -21.98 18.05 17.79
CA THR A 24 -22.38 16.85 17.04
C THR A 24 -23.03 15.79 17.95
N ALA A 25 -22.49 15.57 19.15
CA ALA A 25 -23.05 14.61 20.11
C ALA A 25 -24.44 15.02 20.63
N LEU A 26 -24.73 16.32 20.67
CA LEU A 26 -26.05 16.87 21.00
C LEU A 26 -27.04 16.81 19.83
N GLY A 27 -26.64 16.27 18.67
CA GLY A 27 -27.46 16.20 17.47
C GLY A 27 -27.56 17.52 16.69
N LEU A 28 -26.73 18.51 17.02
CA LEU A 28 -26.67 19.77 16.29
C LEU A 28 -25.86 19.58 14.99
N ALA A 29 -26.40 20.10 13.89
CA ALA A 29 -25.72 20.06 12.61
C ALA A 29 -24.47 20.97 12.64
N VAL A 30 -23.30 20.35 12.48
CA VAL A 30 -22.01 21.05 12.38
C VAL A 30 -21.54 20.98 10.94
N SER A 31 -21.23 22.13 10.35
CA SER A 31 -20.71 22.19 8.97
C SER A 31 -19.34 21.51 8.88
N PRO A 32 -19.09 20.64 7.88
CA PRO A 32 -17.76 20.08 7.61
C PRO A 32 -16.70 21.17 7.39
N ALA A 33 -17.08 22.34 6.88
CA ALA A 33 -16.17 23.46 6.72
C ALA A 33 -15.54 23.94 8.06
N LEU A 34 -16.28 23.85 9.18
CA LEU A 34 -15.73 24.17 10.50
C LEU A 34 -14.65 23.17 10.92
N TRP A 35 -14.85 21.88 10.61
CA TRP A 35 -13.84 20.86 10.82
C TRP A 35 -12.60 21.10 9.96
N ALA A 36 -12.78 21.46 8.69
CA ALA A 36 -11.68 21.81 7.80
C ALA A 36 -10.88 23.01 8.33
N VAL A 37 -11.52 24.04 8.88
CA VAL A 37 -10.85 25.20 9.49
C VAL A 37 -10.03 24.77 10.71
N VAL A 38 -10.61 23.98 11.61
CA VAL A 38 -9.88 23.47 12.79
C VAL A 38 -8.68 22.62 12.36
N MET A 39 -8.85 21.73 11.39
CA MET A 39 -7.76 20.93 10.83
C MET A 39 -6.67 21.81 10.21
N ALA A 40 -7.03 22.78 9.37
CA ALA A 40 -6.10 23.70 8.73
C ALA A 40 -5.31 24.53 9.75
N CYS A 41 -5.97 25.06 10.78
CA CYS A 41 -5.31 25.76 11.88
C CYS A 41 -4.31 24.85 12.61
N GLY A 42 -4.67 23.59 12.86
CA GLY A 42 -3.76 22.61 13.45
C GLY A 42 -2.57 22.32 12.53
N GLY A 43 -2.81 22.19 11.23
CA GLY A 43 -1.80 22.05 10.19
C GLY A 43 -0.79 23.21 10.20
N ILE A 44 -1.28 24.45 10.35
CA ILE A 44 -0.46 25.66 10.48
C ILE A 44 0.37 25.63 11.77
N VAL A 45 -0.21 25.25 12.91
CA VAL A 45 0.52 25.17 14.19
C VAL A 45 1.67 24.16 14.12
N PHE A 46 1.42 22.95 13.60
CA PHE A 46 2.49 21.96 13.42
C PHE A 46 3.49 22.37 12.35
N GLY A 47 3.05 23.01 11.26
CA GLY A 47 3.93 23.56 10.23
C GLY A 47 4.86 24.62 10.81
N TYR A 48 4.33 25.50 11.67
CA TYR A 48 5.12 26.48 12.40
C TYR A 48 6.17 25.82 13.31
N VAL A 49 5.80 24.77 14.05
CA VAL A 49 6.73 23.99 14.88
C VAL A 49 7.83 23.37 14.02
N PHE A 50 7.46 22.77 12.89
CA PHE A 50 8.41 22.23 11.92
C PHE A 50 9.39 23.33 11.47
N PHE A 51 8.94 24.49 11.00
CA PHE A 51 9.88 25.51 10.53
C PHE A 51 10.67 26.21 11.64
N SER A 52 10.14 26.27 12.86
CA SER A 52 10.75 26.98 13.98
C SER A 52 11.87 26.20 14.68
N ASP A 53 11.79 24.86 14.69
CA ASP A 53 12.75 24.01 15.37
C ASP A 53 13.18 22.83 14.49
N ARG A 54 14.48 22.78 14.16
CA ARG A 54 15.05 21.69 13.36
C ARG A 54 15.01 20.34 14.06
N GLN A 55 15.00 20.32 15.39
CA GLN A 55 14.85 19.08 16.16
C GLN A 55 13.41 18.52 16.09
N SER A 56 12.42 19.38 15.84
CA SER A 56 11.01 19.02 15.72
C SER A 56 10.62 18.59 14.31
N TRP A 57 11.42 17.70 13.72
CA TRP A 57 11.21 17.18 12.36
C TRP A 57 9.89 16.44 12.18
N TRP A 58 9.46 15.74 13.22
CA TRP A 58 8.26 14.91 13.22
C TRP A 58 7.01 15.74 12.95
N ALA A 59 7.03 17.05 13.24
CA ALA A 59 5.90 17.96 13.06
C ALA A 59 5.48 18.15 11.59
N ALA A 60 6.32 17.80 10.60
CA ALA A 60 5.90 17.78 9.20
C ALA A 60 4.78 16.78 8.94
N ILE A 61 4.79 15.62 9.61
CA ILE A 61 3.80 14.55 9.41
C ILE A 61 2.40 14.99 9.87
N PRO A 62 2.17 15.41 11.14
CA PRO A 62 0.85 15.87 11.57
C PRO A 62 0.44 17.16 10.86
N SER A 63 1.39 18.05 10.50
CA SER A 63 1.06 19.23 9.69
C SER A 63 0.45 18.83 8.35
N ALA A 64 1.14 17.95 7.61
CA ALA A 64 0.68 17.53 6.30
C ALA A 64 -0.57 16.65 6.36
N ALA A 65 -0.72 15.81 7.40
CA ALA A 65 -1.94 15.05 7.64
C ALA A 65 -3.15 15.94 7.90
N LEU A 66 -3.01 16.96 8.76
CA LEU A 66 -4.09 17.90 9.05
C LEU A 66 -4.45 18.77 7.84
N PHE A 67 -3.47 19.19 7.03
CA PHE A 67 -3.77 19.85 5.75
C PHE A 67 -4.45 18.91 4.77
N GLY A 68 -4.02 17.65 4.69
CA GLY A 68 -4.65 16.61 3.88
C GLY A 68 -6.12 16.44 4.24
N LEU A 69 -6.40 16.24 5.54
CA LEU A 69 -7.75 16.12 6.05
C LEU A 69 -8.57 17.39 5.82
N ALA A 70 -7.99 18.58 6.03
CA ALA A 70 -8.70 19.83 5.76
C ALA A 70 -9.12 19.95 4.29
N VAL A 71 -8.23 19.63 3.34
CA VAL A 71 -8.54 19.62 1.91
C VAL A 71 -9.60 18.57 1.59
N GLY A 72 -9.45 17.34 2.10
CA GLY A 72 -10.41 16.27 1.90
C GLY A 72 -11.82 16.64 2.40
N THR A 73 -11.92 17.17 3.62
CA THR A 73 -13.20 17.64 4.19
C THR A 73 -13.83 18.79 3.40
N LEU A 74 -13.03 19.62 2.72
CA LEU A 74 -13.57 20.64 1.81
C LEU A 74 -14.06 20.04 0.49
N MET A 75 -13.42 18.98 -0.01
CA MET A 75 -13.86 18.27 -1.22
C MET A 75 -15.17 17.51 -0.98
N ASP A 76 -15.40 17.02 0.24
CA ASP A 76 -16.66 16.39 0.65
C ASP A 76 -17.87 17.36 0.60
N LEU A 77 -17.64 18.68 0.52
CA LEU A 77 -18.71 19.67 0.32
C LEU A 77 -19.29 19.66 -1.11
N ASP A 78 -18.65 18.94 -2.05
CA ASP A 78 -19.10 18.75 -3.42
C ASP A 78 -19.30 17.25 -3.73
N PRO A 79 -20.43 16.65 -3.28
CA PRO A 79 -20.68 15.20 -3.36
C PRO A 79 -20.68 14.66 -4.79
N ASP A 80 -21.16 15.44 -5.75
CA ASP A 80 -21.30 15.01 -7.16
C ASP A 80 -20.02 15.27 -7.99
N GLY A 81 -19.04 15.97 -7.40
CA GLY A 81 -17.80 16.34 -8.08
C GLY A 81 -16.58 15.82 -7.35
N LEU A 82 -16.06 16.62 -6.42
CA LEU A 82 -14.75 16.40 -5.81
C LEU A 82 -14.73 15.32 -4.71
N ALA A 83 -15.85 15.03 -4.06
CA ALA A 83 -15.89 14.10 -2.91
C ALA A 83 -15.36 12.69 -3.24
N GLN A 84 -15.54 12.23 -4.48
CA GLN A 84 -15.01 10.94 -4.94
C GLN A 84 -13.47 10.86 -5.00
N TRP A 85 -12.77 11.99 -4.85
CA TRP A 85 -11.31 12.10 -4.91
C TRP A 85 -10.68 12.47 -3.57
N THR A 86 -11.45 12.50 -2.47
CA THR A 86 -11.03 12.97 -1.15
C THR A 86 -9.76 12.30 -0.63
N GLU A 87 -9.55 11.01 -0.90
CA GLU A 87 -8.38 10.26 -0.45
C GLU A 87 -7.09 10.67 -1.18
N VAL A 88 -7.20 11.17 -2.42
CA VAL A 88 -6.05 11.51 -3.27
C VAL A 88 -5.17 12.59 -2.62
N PRO A 89 -5.67 13.80 -2.29
CA PRO A 89 -4.85 14.83 -1.65
C PRO A 89 -4.48 14.48 -0.22
N VAL A 90 -5.32 13.73 0.51
CA VAL A 90 -5.02 13.28 1.87
C VAL A 90 -3.75 12.42 1.87
N LEU A 91 -3.72 11.37 1.05
CA LEU A 91 -2.56 10.49 0.93
C LEU A 91 -1.35 11.21 0.35
N ALA A 92 -1.56 12.08 -0.64
CA ALA A 92 -0.49 12.86 -1.26
C ALA A 92 0.21 13.77 -0.24
N LEU A 93 -0.56 14.54 0.53
CA LEU A 93 -0.03 15.47 1.50
C LEU A 93 0.70 14.75 2.64
N ILE A 94 0.15 13.65 3.17
CA ILE A 94 0.86 12.86 4.20
C ILE A 94 2.18 12.33 3.62
N GLY A 95 2.17 11.83 2.38
CA GLY A 95 3.37 11.42 1.65
C GLY A 95 4.41 12.54 1.56
N ILE A 96 3.99 13.76 1.20
CA ILE A 96 4.83 14.96 1.17
C ILE A 96 5.38 15.28 2.57
N GLY A 97 4.60 15.10 3.64
CA GLY A 97 5.04 15.26 5.02
C GLY A 97 6.23 14.36 5.37
N PHE A 98 6.20 13.09 4.96
CA PHE A 98 7.35 12.18 5.12
C PHE A 98 8.54 12.59 4.25
N TRP A 99 8.31 13.03 3.02
CA TRP A 99 9.39 13.57 2.19
C TRP A 99 10.03 14.82 2.81
N ALA A 100 9.26 15.69 3.43
CA ALA A 100 9.79 16.85 4.18
C ALA A 100 10.67 16.41 5.36
N VAL A 101 10.33 15.31 6.05
CA VAL A 101 11.19 14.71 7.09
C VAL A 101 12.53 14.26 6.51
N TYR A 102 12.51 13.56 5.38
CA TYR A 102 13.72 13.07 4.70
C TYR A 102 14.60 14.21 4.18
N LEU A 103 14.00 15.21 3.52
CA LEU A 103 14.71 16.36 2.97
C LEU A 103 15.33 17.25 4.05
N ARG A 104 14.74 17.27 5.25
CA ARG A 104 15.29 18.00 6.39
C ARG A 104 16.55 17.35 6.96
N ASP A 105 16.58 16.02 7.00
CA ASP A 105 17.72 15.26 7.52
C ASP A 105 17.76 13.89 6.84
N HIS A 106 18.69 13.73 5.91
CA HIS A 106 18.86 12.49 5.16
C HIS A 106 19.15 11.27 6.04
N ARG A 107 19.61 11.45 7.29
CA ARG A 107 19.74 10.35 8.26
C ARG A 107 18.41 9.66 8.53
N ARG A 108 17.29 10.35 8.27
CA ARG A 108 15.90 9.83 8.38
C ARG A 108 15.43 9.22 7.07
N TRP A 109 16.30 8.46 6.40
CA TRP A 109 16.01 7.76 5.15
C TRP A 109 14.76 6.85 5.23
N TRP A 110 14.42 6.37 6.43
CA TRP A 110 13.25 5.55 6.67
C TRP A 110 11.96 6.23 6.18
N ALA A 111 11.90 7.57 6.17
CA ALA A 111 10.73 8.33 5.75
C ALA A 111 10.43 8.21 4.24
N ILE A 112 11.41 7.82 3.42
CA ILE A 112 11.20 7.55 1.99
C ILE A 112 10.18 6.43 1.81
N ILE A 113 10.18 5.40 2.67
CA ILE A 113 9.30 4.24 2.54
C ILE A 113 7.81 4.63 2.70
N PRO A 114 7.36 5.17 3.85
CA PRO A 114 5.98 5.60 4.00
C PRO A 114 5.64 6.74 3.04
N GLY A 115 6.58 7.67 2.78
CA GLY A 115 6.37 8.76 1.82
C GLY A 115 6.07 8.26 0.40
N GLY A 116 6.91 7.34 -0.11
CA GLY A 116 6.75 6.74 -1.43
C GLY A 116 5.52 5.85 -1.55
N ILE A 117 5.21 5.05 -0.52
CA ILE A 117 4.00 4.21 -0.50
C ILE A 117 2.74 5.08 -0.52
N LEU A 118 2.66 6.14 0.30
CA LEU A 118 1.48 7.02 0.35
C LEU A 118 1.29 7.80 -0.96
N LEU A 119 2.38 8.29 -1.58
CA LEU A 119 2.29 8.90 -2.91
C LEU A 119 1.84 7.89 -3.97
N THR A 120 2.34 6.66 -3.90
CA THR A 120 1.90 5.57 -4.81
C THR A 120 0.41 5.29 -4.62
N LEU A 121 -0.07 5.19 -3.37
CA LEU A 121 -1.48 4.98 -3.09
C LEU A 121 -2.35 6.14 -3.58
N SER A 122 -1.90 7.38 -3.42
CA SER A 122 -2.57 8.56 -3.99
C SER A 122 -2.73 8.45 -5.51
N ILE A 123 -1.67 8.04 -6.22
CA ILE A 123 -1.71 7.79 -7.67
C ILE A 123 -2.66 6.63 -8.00
N VAL A 124 -2.61 5.54 -7.24
CA VAL A 124 -3.50 4.38 -7.44
C VAL A 124 -4.96 4.81 -7.28
N MET A 125 -5.31 5.57 -6.25
CA MET A 125 -6.67 6.11 -6.06
C MET A 125 -7.06 6.99 -7.25
N ALA A 126 -6.15 7.85 -7.73
CA ALA A 126 -6.42 8.71 -8.88
C ALA A 126 -6.65 7.93 -10.20
N LEU A 127 -6.00 6.78 -10.36
CA LEU A 127 -6.08 5.97 -11.57
C LEU A 127 -7.14 4.86 -11.48
N THR A 128 -7.66 4.52 -10.30
CA THR A 128 -8.50 3.33 -10.10
C THR A 128 -9.74 3.31 -11.00
N ALA A 129 -10.32 4.47 -11.32
CA ALA A 129 -11.45 4.55 -12.25
C ALA A 129 -11.05 4.27 -13.72
N ALA A 130 -9.79 4.51 -14.10
CA ALA A 130 -9.29 4.37 -15.46
C ALA A 130 -8.64 3.01 -15.74
N ILE A 131 -8.10 2.33 -14.72
CA ILE A 131 -7.42 1.04 -14.85
C ILE A 131 -8.10 -0.02 -13.98
N GLY A 132 -8.33 -1.21 -14.54
CA GLY A 132 -8.95 -2.32 -13.80
C GLY A 132 -8.09 -2.81 -12.62
N GLY A 133 -8.67 -3.64 -11.75
CA GLY A 133 -8.04 -4.07 -10.49
C GLY A 133 -6.65 -4.71 -10.62
N ALA A 134 -6.37 -5.42 -11.72
CA ALA A 134 -5.03 -5.94 -11.98
C ALA A 134 -4.03 -4.82 -12.33
N GLY A 135 -4.48 -3.79 -13.07
CA GLY A 135 -3.69 -2.61 -13.39
C GLY A 135 -3.36 -1.78 -12.14
N THR A 136 -4.32 -1.55 -11.26
CA THR A 136 -4.08 -0.85 -9.99
C THR A 136 -3.08 -1.60 -9.11
N GLY A 137 -3.20 -2.92 -9.03
CA GLY A 137 -2.23 -3.78 -8.34
C GLY A 137 -0.82 -3.67 -8.91
N ALA A 138 -0.67 -3.71 -10.24
CA ALA A 138 0.63 -3.54 -10.89
C ALA A 138 1.25 -2.17 -10.63
N VAL A 139 0.46 -1.08 -10.71
CA VAL A 139 0.91 0.29 -10.41
C VAL A 139 1.36 0.41 -8.96
N PHE A 140 0.61 -0.17 -8.02
CA PHE A 140 1.00 -0.18 -6.61
C PHE A 140 2.34 -0.88 -6.39
N LEU A 141 2.49 -2.11 -6.92
CA LEU A 141 3.71 -2.90 -6.78
C LEU A 141 4.92 -2.20 -7.42
N LEU A 142 4.72 -1.57 -8.58
CA LEU A 142 5.76 -0.80 -9.26
C LEU A 142 6.17 0.44 -8.46
N GLY A 143 5.22 1.22 -7.94
CA GLY A 143 5.53 2.37 -7.11
C GLY A 143 6.22 1.99 -5.79
N ALA A 144 5.83 0.86 -5.20
CA ALA A 144 6.54 0.29 -4.05
C ALA A 144 7.98 -0.14 -4.41
N ALA A 145 8.19 -0.79 -5.57
CA ALA A 145 9.53 -1.14 -6.06
C ALA A 145 10.40 0.11 -6.24
N ILE A 146 9.87 1.15 -6.89
CA ILE A 146 10.54 2.45 -7.06
C ILE A 146 10.90 3.05 -5.70
N THR A 147 10.00 2.97 -4.71
CA THR A 147 10.25 3.47 -3.36
C THR A 147 11.48 2.81 -2.72
N PHE A 148 11.64 1.48 -2.86
CA PHE A 148 12.82 0.78 -2.35
C PHE A 148 14.09 1.05 -3.17
N VAL A 149 13.97 1.27 -4.48
CA VAL A 149 15.10 1.78 -5.29
C VAL A 149 15.54 3.13 -4.75
N LEU A 150 14.62 4.06 -4.50
CA LEU A 150 14.93 5.38 -3.93
C LEU A 150 15.63 5.26 -2.58
N VAL A 151 15.21 4.34 -1.71
CA VAL A 151 15.92 4.04 -0.44
C VAL A 151 17.37 3.59 -0.69
N ALA A 152 17.61 2.83 -1.75
CA ALA A 152 18.93 2.31 -2.10
C ALA A 152 19.87 3.41 -2.61
N VAL A 153 19.37 4.31 -3.46
CA VAL A 153 20.20 5.30 -4.17
C VAL A 153 20.29 6.67 -3.50
N LEU A 154 19.22 7.11 -2.82
CA LEU A 154 19.19 8.44 -2.22
C LEU A 154 20.09 8.51 -0.98
N PRO A 155 20.68 9.67 -0.63
CA PRO A 155 21.48 9.85 0.58
C PRO A 155 20.82 9.32 1.86
N GLY A 156 21.59 8.81 2.82
CA GLY A 156 21.02 8.21 4.04
C GLY A 156 21.92 8.16 5.27
N GLY A 157 23.01 8.92 5.26
CA GLY A 157 24.08 8.79 6.25
C GLY A 157 25.01 7.61 5.96
N GLY A 158 25.83 7.23 6.96
CA GLY A 158 26.94 6.27 6.80
C GLY A 158 26.55 4.79 6.65
N ALA A 159 25.26 4.44 6.70
CA ALA A 159 24.80 3.06 6.59
C ALA A 159 24.50 2.67 5.13
N ARG A 160 25.18 1.63 4.65
CA ARG A 160 24.95 1.05 3.32
C ARG A 160 23.59 0.32 3.31
N ARG A 161 22.63 0.80 2.52
CA ARG A 161 21.25 0.27 2.44
C ARG A 161 21.08 -0.75 1.33
N TRP A 162 22.04 -1.66 1.17
CA TRP A 162 21.99 -2.68 0.11
C TRP A 162 20.77 -3.60 0.20
N TRP A 163 20.26 -3.81 1.42
CA TRP A 163 19.10 -4.66 1.66
C TRP A 163 17.87 -4.24 0.83
N SER A 164 17.71 -2.96 0.49
CA SER A 164 16.50 -2.47 -0.21
C SER A 164 16.44 -2.89 -1.68
N TRP A 165 17.55 -3.37 -2.27
CA TRP A 165 17.53 -3.96 -3.61
C TRP A 165 16.74 -5.26 -3.68
N ILE A 166 16.71 -6.04 -2.59
CA ILE A 166 15.98 -7.31 -2.53
C ILE A 166 14.45 -7.08 -2.66
N PRO A 167 13.80 -6.28 -1.81
CA PRO A 167 12.38 -5.99 -1.96
C PRO A 167 12.08 -5.21 -3.25
N ALA A 168 12.98 -4.30 -3.69
CA ALA A 168 12.81 -3.61 -4.97
C ALA A 168 12.72 -4.60 -6.14
N GLY A 169 13.64 -5.56 -6.21
CA GLY A 169 13.65 -6.60 -7.25
C GLY A 169 12.42 -7.50 -7.16
N ALA A 170 12.07 -7.98 -5.97
CA ALA A 170 10.90 -8.84 -5.76
C ALA A 170 9.59 -8.13 -6.17
N LEU A 171 9.41 -6.87 -5.77
CA LEU A 171 8.24 -6.08 -6.12
C LEU A 171 8.19 -5.74 -7.61
N ALA A 172 9.33 -5.45 -8.24
CA ALA A 172 9.40 -5.21 -9.68
C ALA A 172 9.04 -6.47 -10.49
N ILE A 173 9.52 -7.64 -10.08
CA ILE A 173 9.14 -8.92 -10.69
C ILE A 173 7.65 -9.18 -10.51
N ALA A 174 7.11 -8.95 -9.31
CA ALA A 174 5.68 -9.09 -9.05
C ALA A 174 4.84 -8.12 -9.90
N ALA A 175 5.24 -6.86 -10.00
CA ALA A 175 4.57 -5.87 -10.85
C ALA A 175 4.58 -6.31 -12.32
N ALA A 176 5.72 -6.79 -12.82
CA ALA A 176 5.85 -7.31 -14.19
C ALA A 176 4.99 -8.56 -14.42
N ALA A 177 4.91 -9.47 -13.45
CA ALA A 177 4.07 -10.67 -13.53
C ALA A 177 2.57 -10.31 -13.55
N VAL A 178 2.13 -9.38 -12.70
CA VAL A 178 0.73 -8.90 -12.70
C VAL A 178 0.42 -8.17 -14.00
N PHE A 179 1.34 -7.32 -14.49
CA PHE A 179 1.18 -6.62 -15.76
C PHE A 179 1.11 -7.60 -16.94
N ALA A 180 2.00 -8.60 -17.00
CA ALA A 180 1.92 -9.66 -18.00
C ALA A 180 0.62 -10.46 -17.88
N GLY A 181 0.10 -10.64 -16.65
CA GLY A 181 -1.23 -11.18 -16.32
C GLY A 181 -2.40 -10.49 -17.00
N THR A 182 -2.25 -9.19 -17.28
CA THR A 182 -3.27 -8.43 -18.02
C THR A 182 -3.22 -8.68 -19.53
N ALA A 183 -2.12 -9.22 -20.05
CA ALA A 183 -2.04 -9.66 -21.44
C ALA A 183 -2.75 -11.03 -21.58
N GLU A 184 -3.66 -11.12 -22.55
CA GLU A 184 -4.57 -12.26 -22.75
C GLU A 184 -3.87 -13.62 -22.87
N TRP A 185 -2.55 -13.67 -23.11
CA TRP A 185 -1.75 -14.88 -23.23
C TRP A 185 -1.76 -15.77 -21.98
N LEU A 186 -1.97 -15.22 -20.78
CA LEU A 186 -2.08 -16.03 -19.55
C LEU A 186 -3.41 -16.77 -19.39
N THR A 187 -4.45 -16.41 -20.16
CA THR A 187 -5.68 -17.21 -20.24
C THR A 187 -5.41 -18.59 -20.85
N VAL A 188 -4.47 -18.67 -21.80
CA VAL A 188 -4.04 -19.94 -22.42
C VAL A 188 -3.38 -20.84 -21.37
N LEU A 189 -2.53 -20.29 -20.50
CA LEU A 189 -1.88 -21.04 -19.42
C LEU A 189 -2.88 -21.51 -18.35
N ASN A 190 -3.93 -20.74 -18.07
CA ASN A 190 -5.04 -21.14 -17.21
C ASN A 190 -5.86 -22.31 -17.77
N VAL A 191 -5.80 -22.57 -19.08
CA VAL A 191 -6.41 -23.74 -19.73
C VAL A 191 -5.44 -24.91 -19.81
N ILE A 192 -4.16 -24.63 -20.11
CA ILE A 192 -3.11 -25.66 -20.21
C ILE A 192 -2.92 -26.39 -18.87
N TRP A 193 -2.90 -25.66 -17.75
CA TRP A 193 -2.64 -26.27 -16.44
C TRP A 193 -3.70 -27.32 -16.03
N PRO A 194 -5.02 -27.05 -16.10
CA PRO A 194 -6.05 -28.07 -15.92
C PRO A 194 -5.90 -29.28 -16.84
N ILE A 195 -5.57 -29.08 -18.13
CA ILE A 195 -5.40 -30.17 -19.10
C ILE A 195 -4.24 -31.08 -18.68
N VAL A 196 -3.12 -30.51 -18.25
CA VAL A 196 -1.95 -31.28 -17.76
C VAL A 196 -2.31 -32.07 -16.51
N VAL A 197 -3.03 -31.47 -15.56
CA VAL A 197 -3.48 -32.15 -14.33
C VAL A 197 -4.43 -33.29 -14.66
N ILE A 198 -5.39 -33.08 -15.57
CA ILE A 198 -6.32 -34.11 -16.05
C ILE A 198 -5.55 -35.26 -16.72
N GLY A 199 -4.59 -34.95 -17.60
CA GLY A 199 -3.76 -35.95 -18.27
C GLY A 199 -2.89 -36.75 -17.31
N ALA A 200 -2.28 -36.09 -16.32
CA ALA A 200 -1.52 -36.76 -15.26
C ALA A 200 -2.41 -37.68 -14.43
N GLY A 201 -3.62 -37.25 -14.06
CA GLY A 201 -4.61 -38.07 -13.38
C GLY A 201 -5.00 -39.30 -14.20
N ALA A 202 -5.29 -39.13 -15.48
CA ALA A 202 -5.60 -40.23 -16.40
C ALA A 202 -4.45 -41.24 -16.52
N LEU A 203 -3.21 -40.76 -16.61
CA LEU A 203 -2.01 -41.60 -16.65
C LEU A 203 -1.82 -42.41 -15.36
N LEU A 204 -2.06 -41.81 -14.20
CA LEU A 204 -1.99 -42.51 -12.91
C LEU A 204 -3.05 -43.60 -12.80
N ILE A 205 -4.28 -43.33 -13.23
CA ILE A 205 -5.37 -44.32 -13.26
C ILE A 205 -5.02 -45.47 -14.21
N TRP A 206 -4.58 -45.16 -15.42
CA TRP A 206 -4.19 -46.17 -16.40
C TRP A 206 -3.04 -47.06 -15.91
N ARG A 207 -2.02 -46.47 -15.28
CA ARG A 207 -0.92 -47.21 -14.66
C ARG A 207 -1.38 -48.08 -13.49
N ALA A 208 -2.35 -47.62 -12.70
CA ALA A 208 -2.91 -48.39 -11.59
C ALA A 208 -3.73 -49.59 -12.06
N VAL A 209 -4.54 -49.43 -13.12
CA VAL A 209 -5.33 -50.51 -13.72
C VAL A 209 -4.44 -51.57 -14.35
N ARG A 210 -3.38 -51.17 -15.08
CA ARG A 210 -2.43 -52.13 -15.67
C ARG A 210 -1.64 -52.95 -14.65
N ARG A 211 -1.35 -52.41 -13.47
CA ARG A 211 -0.65 -53.14 -12.40
C ARG A 211 -1.54 -54.18 -11.71
N ARG A 212 -2.87 -54.02 -11.74
CA ARG A 212 -3.83 -55.00 -11.19
C ARG A 212 -4.20 -56.12 -12.17
N ALA A 213 -3.83 -56.00 -13.45
CA ALA A 213 -4.11 -57.01 -14.48
C ALA A 213 -3.11 -58.19 -14.50
N HIS A 214 -2.12 -58.21 -13.60
CA HIS A 214 -1.24 -59.37 -13.38
C HIS A 214 -1.28 -59.88 -11.93
N PRO A 215 -2.29 -60.67 -11.57
CA PRO A 215 -2.16 -61.70 -10.55
C PRO A 215 -2.17 -63.10 -11.19
N GLU A 216 -1.24 -63.94 -10.75
CA GLU A 216 -1.25 -65.42 -10.78
C GLU A 216 -0.79 -66.15 -12.07
N ARG A 217 0.53 -66.26 -12.21
CA ARG A 217 1.19 -67.52 -12.63
C ARG A 217 2.38 -67.79 -11.73
N ALA A 218 2.11 -68.10 -10.46
CA ALA A 218 3.13 -68.64 -9.55
C ALA A 218 2.45 -69.54 -8.53
N GLY A 219 2.52 -70.84 -8.75
CA GLY A 219 2.08 -71.85 -7.79
C GLY A 219 1.95 -73.24 -8.41
N SER A 220 2.83 -74.14 -8.00
CA SER A 220 2.87 -75.61 -8.23
C SER A 220 3.55 -76.11 -9.52
N THR A 221 4.88 -76.09 -9.47
CA THR A 221 5.71 -77.24 -9.83
C THR A 221 5.52 -78.36 -8.79
N GLU A 222 5.05 -79.52 -9.21
CA GLU A 222 5.25 -80.85 -8.56
C GLU A 222 4.92 -81.86 -9.68
N ASP A 223 5.89 -82.28 -10.49
CA ASP A 223 6.84 -83.39 -10.31
C ASP A 223 6.20 -84.79 -10.24
N ALA A 224 6.86 -85.74 -10.93
CA ALA A 224 6.63 -87.18 -11.09
C ALA A 224 5.43 -87.62 -11.98
N GLY A 225 5.59 -88.47 -12.99
CA GLY A 225 6.76 -89.23 -13.43
C GLY A 225 6.43 -90.08 -14.67
N HIS A 226 7.50 -90.50 -15.34
CA HIS A 226 7.51 -91.51 -16.39
C HIS A 226 6.88 -92.84 -15.91
N VAL A 227 6.00 -93.44 -16.72
CA VAL A 227 6.16 -94.69 -17.51
C VAL A 227 4.82 -94.99 -18.18
#